data_AF-A0A970KIB7-F1
#
_entry.id   AF-A0A970KIB7-F1
#
_cell.length_a   1.000
_cell.length_b   1.000
_cell.length_c   1.000
_cell.angle_alpha   90.00
_cell.angle_beta   90.00
_cell.angle_gamma   90.00
#
_symmetry.space_group_name_H-M   'P 1'
#
loop_
_entity.id
_entity.type
_entity.pdbx_description
1 polymer ?
#
loop_
_entity_poly.entity_id
_entity_poly.type
_entity_poly.pdbx_seq_one_letter_code
_entity_poly.pdbx_strand_id
1 'polypeptide(L)'
;VVLGFYFSLMRFFAILISIFLPAVWLLLATNRELLPDFLQFIGVKQEGTVGLGLQFILASLGIDLIRMASVQTPDTLATSLSLVSALLLGDFAVQVGLFSPEVILYMAISVISNFSIPGYEMALVLKMFRFILLIAVIFAGLWGFLAAFLFIFLWMALTKSFGVSYLWPIIPFNYQALKSAVFSQSVLDLSHVRPEAYRVQDKDRMVKEDDEENE
;
A
#
# COMPACT_ATOMS: atom_id res chain seq x y z
N VAL A 1 -9.93 -20.30 10.39
CA VAL A 1 -10.97 -19.42 9.82
C VAL A 1 -10.84 -17.96 10.29
N VAL A 2 -11.09 -17.65 11.57
CA VAL A 2 -11.05 -16.27 12.10
C VAL A 2 -9.68 -15.59 11.95
N LEU A 3 -8.59 -16.32 12.21
CA LEU A 3 -7.21 -15.82 12.03
C LEU A 3 -6.90 -15.45 10.56
N GLY A 4 -7.37 -16.24 9.60
CA GLY A 4 -7.15 -15.99 8.17
C GLY A 4 -7.87 -14.73 7.69
N PHE A 5 -9.14 -14.56 8.09
CA PHE A 5 -9.91 -13.34 7.83
C PHE A 5 -9.24 -12.10 8.42
N TYR A 6 -8.76 -12.18 9.66
CA TYR A 6 -8.06 -11.07 10.30
C TYR A 6 -6.81 -10.63 9.52
N PHE A 7 -5.96 -11.57 9.09
CA PHE A 7 -4.77 -11.23 8.29
C PHE A 7 -5.11 -10.66 6.91
N SER A 8 -6.14 -11.17 6.24
CA SER A 8 -6.61 -10.62 4.96
C SER A 8 -7.08 -9.17 5.11
N LEU A 9 -7.84 -8.89 6.16
CA LEU A 9 -8.35 -7.55 6.44
C LEU A 9 -7.21 -6.58 6.78
N MET A 10 -6.27 -7.01 7.63
CA MET A 10 -5.08 -6.22 7.95
C MET A 10 -4.25 -5.91 6.71
N ARG A 11 -4.07 -6.86 5.79
CA ARG A 11 -3.36 -6.63 4.53
C ARG A 11 -4.08 -5.61 3.64
N PHE A 12 -5.40 -5.70 3.55
CA PHE A 12 -6.19 -4.71 2.81
C PHE A 12 -5.99 -3.29 3.38
N PHE A 13 -6.08 -3.14 4.70
CA PHE A 13 -5.80 -1.86 5.36
C PHE A 13 -4.33 -1.42 5.17
N ALA A 14 -3.37 -2.33 5.26
CA ALA A 14 -1.96 -2.02 5.05
C ALA A 14 -1.70 -1.49 3.62
N ILE A 15 -2.33 -2.06 2.60
CA ILE A 15 -2.24 -1.56 1.23
C ILE A 15 -2.80 -0.12 1.14
N LEU A 16 -3.98 0.13 1.70
CA LEU A 16 -4.58 1.45 1.71
C LEU A 16 -3.72 2.48 2.46
N ILE A 17 -3.25 2.12 3.65
CA ILE A 17 -2.40 2.97 4.49
C ILE A 17 -1.07 3.26 3.79
N SER A 18 -0.44 2.26 3.17
CA SER A 18 0.84 2.41 2.47
C SER A 18 0.76 3.51 1.41
N ILE A 19 -0.32 3.55 0.62
CA ILE A 19 -0.46 4.44 -0.54
C ILE A 19 -1.06 5.79 -0.14
N PHE A 20 -2.18 5.77 0.58
CA PHE A 20 -3.00 6.96 0.80
C PHE A 20 -2.58 7.78 2.01
N LEU A 21 -2.08 7.15 3.09
CA LEU A 21 -1.80 7.87 4.34
C LEU A 21 -0.82 9.05 4.12
N PRO A 22 0.31 8.90 3.40
CA PRO A 22 1.26 10.00 3.21
C PRO A 22 0.69 11.14 2.36
N ALA A 23 0.00 10.80 1.26
CA ALA A 23 -0.54 11.79 0.33
C ALA A 23 -1.74 12.55 0.92
N VAL A 24 -2.65 11.84 1.59
CA VAL A 24 -3.81 12.45 2.27
C VAL A 24 -3.32 13.33 3.42
N TRP A 25 -2.36 12.86 4.23
CA TRP A 25 -1.84 13.67 5.32
C TRP A 25 -1.17 14.95 4.82
N LEU A 26 -0.35 14.86 3.76
CA LEU A 26 0.25 16.04 3.13
C LEU A 26 -0.82 17.04 2.68
N LEU A 27 -1.86 16.56 2.00
CA LEU A 27 -2.97 17.39 1.54
C LEU A 27 -3.68 18.12 2.69
N LEU A 28 -3.97 17.41 3.79
CA LEU A 28 -4.62 17.98 4.97
C LEU A 28 -3.70 18.98 5.69
N ALA A 29 -2.41 18.67 5.80
CA ALA A 29 -1.43 19.55 6.43
C ALA A 29 -1.24 20.85 5.64
N THR A 30 -1.33 20.81 4.30
CA THR A 30 -1.23 22.00 3.44
C THR A 30 -2.55 22.78 3.36
N ASN A 31 -3.70 22.13 3.48
CA ASN A 31 -5.02 22.76 3.40
C ASN A 31 -5.75 22.75 4.74
N ARG A 32 -5.21 23.46 5.74
CA ARG A 32 -5.81 23.49 7.09
C ARG A 32 -7.22 24.05 7.14
N GLU A 33 -7.60 24.88 6.18
CA GLU A 33 -8.94 25.47 6.08
C GLU A 33 -10.04 24.44 5.80
N LEU A 34 -9.68 23.25 5.29
CA LEU A 34 -10.62 22.16 5.02
C LEU A 34 -10.84 21.25 6.24
N LEU A 35 -10.13 21.46 7.36
CA LEU A 35 -10.20 20.60 8.54
C LEU A 35 -11.35 21.03 9.47
N PRO A 36 -12.29 20.12 9.81
CA PRO A 36 -13.22 20.34 10.91
C PRO A 36 -12.48 20.48 12.24
N ASP A 37 -13.09 21.15 13.23
CA ASP A 37 -12.44 21.47 14.52
C ASP A 37 -11.84 20.25 15.26
N PHE A 38 -12.43 19.07 15.11
CA PHE A 38 -11.92 17.83 15.72
C PHE A 38 -10.60 17.31 15.10
N LEU A 39 -10.24 17.78 13.90
CA LEU A 39 -9.05 17.38 13.13
C LEU A 39 -7.96 18.45 13.11
N GLN A 40 -8.11 19.58 13.82
CA GLN A 40 -7.09 20.64 13.85
C GLN A 40 -5.74 20.22 14.45
N PHE A 41 -5.67 19.05 15.12
CA PHE A 41 -4.40 18.45 15.52
C PHE A 41 -3.55 17.97 14.33
N ILE A 42 -4.16 17.80 13.15
CA ILE A 42 -3.49 17.44 11.90
C ILE A 42 -2.90 18.70 11.29
N GLY A 43 -1.60 18.84 11.47
CA GLY A 43 -0.84 19.96 10.93
C GLY A 43 0.52 20.00 11.60
N VAL A 44 1.52 20.46 10.86
CA VAL A 44 2.89 20.51 11.36
C VAL A 44 2.98 21.57 12.46
N LYS A 45 3.39 21.16 13.66
CA LYS A 45 3.58 22.09 14.78
C LYS A 45 4.91 22.86 14.67
N GLN A 46 5.86 22.32 13.92
CA GLN A 46 7.18 22.91 13.66
C GLN A 46 7.52 22.79 12.17
N GLU A 47 7.44 23.91 11.46
CA GLU A 47 7.84 23.97 10.05
C GLU A 47 9.34 23.66 9.96
N GLY A 48 9.68 22.53 9.33
CA GLY A 48 11.07 22.22 9.02
C GLY A 48 11.65 23.22 8.01
N THR A 49 12.97 23.26 7.90
CA THR A 49 13.69 24.16 6.97
C THR A 49 13.31 23.90 5.50
N VAL A 50 12.83 22.69 5.20
CA VAL A 50 12.42 22.23 3.87
C VAL A 50 10.89 22.15 3.78
N GLY A 51 10.31 22.57 2.66
CA GLY A 51 8.86 22.50 2.43
C GLY A 51 8.31 21.07 2.59
N LEU A 52 7.12 20.95 3.17
CA LEU A 52 6.51 19.67 3.57
C LEU A 52 6.45 18.63 2.44
N GLY A 53 6.10 19.07 1.23
CA GLY A 53 6.09 18.20 0.06
C GLY A 53 7.46 17.59 -0.25
N LEU A 54 8.51 18.40 -0.21
CA LEU A 54 9.88 17.95 -0.44
C LEU A 54 10.36 16.99 0.66
N GLN A 55 9.94 17.18 1.91
CA GLN A 55 10.24 16.23 2.99
C GLN A 55 9.70 14.83 2.65
N PHE A 56 8.46 14.67 2.19
CA PHE A 56 7.94 13.35 1.82
C PHE A 56 8.69 12.70 0.65
N ILE A 57 9.11 13.50 -0.35
CA ILE A 57 9.89 13.02 -1.48
C ILE A 57 11.28 12.55 -1.00
N LEU A 58 11.98 13.38 -0.22
CA LEU A 58 13.29 13.04 0.34
C LEU A 58 13.23 11.83 1.27
N ALA A 59 12.22 11.74 2.13
CA ALA A 59 12.01 10.58 2.99
C ALA A 59 11.79 9.31 2.15
N SER A 60 10.94 9.39 1.13
CA SER A 60 10.64 8.25 0.25
C SER A 60 11.89 7.76 -0.47
N LEU A 61 12.70 8.67 -1.02
CA LEU A 61 13.96 8.34 -1.69
C LEU A 61 15.00 7.82 -0.70
N GLY A 62 15.12 8.43 0.49
CA GLY A 62 16.07 8.01 1.52
C GLY A 62 15.83 6.58 1.99
N ILE A 63 14.56 6.20 2.20
CA ILE A 63 14.18 4.82 2.54
C ILE A 63 14.56 3.85 1.42
N ASP A 64 14.39 4.25 0.16
CA ASP A 64 14.73 3.41 -0.99
C ASP A 64 16.24 3.21 -1.15
N LEU A 65 17.02 4.28 -0.91
CA LEU A 65 18.47 4.21 -0.86
C LEU A 65 18.97 3.29 0.25
N ILE A 66 18.41 3.42 1.46
CA ILE A 66 18.73 2.53 2.58
C ILE A 66 18.44 1.08 2.19
N ARG A 67 17.26 0.80 1.65
CA ARG A 67 16.88 -0.56 1.25
C ARG A 67 17.80 -1.14 0.18
N MET A 68 18.17 -0.34 -0.83
CA MET A 68 19.08 -0.76 -1.89
C MET A 68 20.48 -1.06 -1.34
N ALA A 69 20.98 -0.22 -0.41
CA ALA A 69 22.24 -0.45 0.28
C ALA A 69 22.20 -1.72 1.15
N SER A 70 21.10 -1.97 1.86
CA SER A 70 20.92 -3.15 2.70
C SER A 70 20.92 -4.44 1.89
N VAL A 71 20.29 -4.47 0.70
CA VAL A 71 20.27 -5.65 -0.18
C VAL A 71 21.65 -6.00 -0.73
N GLN A 72 22.52 -4.99 -0.92
CA GLN A 72 23.89 -5.19 -1.39
C GLN A 72 24.87 -5.59 -0.28
N THR A 73 24.50 -5.35 0.98
CA THR A 73 25.35 -5.60 2.15
C THR A 73 25.18 -7.05 2.64
N PRO A 74 26.25 -7.76 3.06
CA PRO A 74 26.12 -9.09 3.63
C PRO A 74 25.20 -9.14 4.87
N ASP A 75 24.41 -10.21 5.02
CA ASP A 75 23.38 -10.35 6.05
C ASP A 75 23.88 -10.11 7.48
N THR A 76 25.14 -10.47 7.78
CA THR A 76 25.77 -10.29 9.09
C THR A 76 25.95 -8.82 9.48
N LEU A 77 26.07 -7.92 8.50
CA LEU A 77 26.18 -6.47 8.70
C LEU A 77 24.85 -5.74 8.47
N ALA A 78 23.93 -6.34 7.71
CA ALA A 78 22.65 -5.73 7.33
C ALA A 78 21.79 -5.35 8.54
N THR A 79 21.75 -6.19 9.58
CA THR A 79 20.95 -5.92 10.79
C THR A 79 21.46 -4.70 11.56
N SER A 80 22.76 -4.64 11.82
CA SER A 80 23.39 -3.52 12.53
C SER A 80 23.28 -2.23 11.74
N LEU A 81 23.51 -2.29 10.42
CA LEU A 81 23.35 -1.14 9.53
C LEU A 81 21.91 -0.62 9.53
N SER A 82 20.91 -1.50 9.46
CA SER A 82 19.50 -1.11 9.46
C SER A 82 19.10 -0.40 10.75
N LEU A 83 19.57 -0.89 11.90
CA LEU A 83 19.29 -0.27 13.20
C LEU A 83 19.94 1.11 13.32
N VAL A 84 21.21 1.22 12.92
CA VAL A 84 21.95 2.49 12.87
C VAL A 84 21.27 3.49 11.95
N SER A 85 20.90 3.08 10.73
CA SER A 85 20.21 3.95 9.76
C SER A 85 18.83 4.39 10.23
N ALA A 86 18.05 3.53 10.89
CA ALA A 86 16.73 3.90 11.38
C ALA A 86 16.81 4.91 12.54
N LEU A 87 17.70 4.68 13.51
CA LEU A 87 17.73 5.42 14.77
C LEU A 87 18.55 6.72 14.65
N LEU A 88 19.79 6.64 14.15
CA LEU A 88 20.66 7.82 14.05
C LEU A 88 20.22 8.76 12.94
N LEU A 89 19.87 8.22 11.76
CA LEU A 89 19.47 9.06 10.64
C LEU A 89 18.12 9.73 10.92
N GLY A 90 17.19 9.04 11.60
CA GLY A 90 15.91 9.59 12.02
C GLY A 90 16.04 10.67 13.09
N ASP A 91 16.82 10.44 14.14
CA ASP A 91 17.03 11.40 15.22
C ASP A 91 17.76 12.66 14.73
N PHE A 92 18.86 12.49 14.00
CA PHE A 92 19.58 13.63 13.43
C PHE A 92 18.75 14.38 12.39
N ALA A 93 17.95 13.69 11.57
CA ALA A 93 17.02 14.31 10.63
C ALA A 93 16.06 15.31 11.29
N VAL A 94 15.55 14.98 12.48
CA VAL A 94 14.67 15.86 13.27
C VAL A 94 15.48 16.98 13.91
N GLN A 95 16.62 16.66 14.54
CA GLN A 95 17.42 17.63 15.28
C GLN A 95 17.97 18.75 14.38
N VAL A 96 18.40 18.45 13.16
CA VAL A 96 18.88 19.46 12.20
C VAL A 96 17.74 20.21 11.51
N GLY A 97 16.48 19.88 11.81
CA GLY A 97 15.30 20.52 11.24
C GLY A 97 15.03 20.15 9.78
N LEU A 98 15.64 19.08 9.28
CA LEU A 98 15.42 18.60 7.90
C LEU A 98 14.03 17.97 7.75
N PHE A 99 13.58 17.24 8.76
CA PHE A 99 12.29 16.56 8.78
C PHE A 99 11.49 16.94 10.03
N SER A 100 10.20 17.20 9.84
CA SER A 100 9.26 17.32 10.96
C SER A 100 8.96 15.93 11.55
N PRO A 101 8.86 15.76 12.88
CA PRO A 101 8.58 14.47 13.51
C PRO A 101 7.34 13.78 12.95
N GLU A 102 6.32 14.55 12.57
CA GLU A 102 5.09 14.06 11.97
C GLU A 102 5.35 13.38 10.63
N VAL A 103 6.18 13.96 9.76
CA VAL A 103 6.51 13.38 8.46
C VAL A 103 7.19 12.02 8.63
N ILE A 104 8.13 11.91 9.57
CA ILE A 104 8.81 10.65 9.88
C ILE A 104 7.81 9.61 10.39
N LEU A 105 6.89 9.99 11.28
CA LEU A 105 5.85 9.08 11.79
C LEU A 105 4.98 8.50 10.67
N TYR A 106 4.40 9.35 9.82
CA TYR A 106 3.51 8.88 8.75
C TYR A 106 4.26 8.08 7.68
N MET A 107 5.52 8.45 7.39
CA MET A 107 6.37 7.67 6.49
C MET A 107 6.73 6.30 7.07
N ALA A 108 7.05 6.21 8.36
CA ALA A 108 7.36 4.94 9.01
C ALA A 108 6.16 3.98 8.96
N ILE A 109 4.95 4.47 9.25
CA ILE A 109 3.71 3.69 9.15
C ILE A 109 3.48 3.20 7.72
N SER A 110 3.67 4.07 6.72
CA SER A 110 3.54 3.70 5.31
C SER A 110 4.54 2.61 4.90
N VAL A 111 5.81 2.73 5.31
CA VAL A 111 6.85 1.73 5.02
C VAL A 111 6.56 0.38 5.67
N ILE A 112 6.17 0.38 6.95
CA ILE A 112 5.79 -0.85 7.66
C ILE A 112 4.61 -1.53 6.98
N SER A 113 3.61 -0.74 6.57
CA SER A 113 2.44 -1.23 5.84
C SER A 113 2.83 -1.84 4.49
N ASN A 114 3.82 -1.24 3.81
CA ASN A 114 4.32 -1.75 2.53
C ASN A 114 4.96 -3.15 2.64
N PHE A 115 5.53 -3.52 3.80
CA PHE A 115 6.06 -4.88 4.03
C PHE A 115 4.98 -5.96 4.17
N SER A 116 3.72 -5.58 4.37
CA SER A 116 2.60 -6.53 4.45
C SER A 116 2.12 -7.01 3.06
N ILE A 117 2.60 -6.36 1.98
CA ILE A 117 2.20 -6.66 0.60
C ILE A 117 2.96 -7.91 0.12
N PRO A 118 2.25 -8.96 -0.32
CA PRO A 118 2.88 -10.15 -0.86
C PRO A 118 3.46 -9.83 -2.25
N GLY A 119 4.76 -10.06 -2.43
CA GLY A 119 5.46 -9.88 -3.70
C GLY A 119 6.18 -8.54 -3.80
N TYR A 120 7.47 -8.62 -4.16
CA TYR A 120 8.35 -7.46 -4.29
C TYR A 120 7.89 -6.50 -5.39
N GLU A 121 7.51 -7.04 -6.56
CA GLU A 121 7.06 -6.26 -7.71
C GLU A 121 5.78 -5.48 -7.40
N MET A 122 4.81 -6.13 -6.75
CA MET A 122 3.55 -5.48 -6.36
C MET A 122 3.80 -4.34 -5.35
N ALA A 123 4.65 -4.58 -4.35
CA ALA A 123 5.02 -3.54 -3.39
C ALA A 123 5.74 -2.36 -4.05
N LEU A 124 6.52 -2.59 -5.11
CA LEU A 124 7.16 -1.53 -5.89
C LEU A 124 6.12 -0.71 -6.70
N VAL A 125 5.17 -1.37 -7.34
CA VAL A 125 4.08 -0.70 -8.09
C VAL A 125 3.24 0.19 -7.18
N LEU A 126 2.83 -0.32 -6.02
CA LEU A 126 2.05 0.47 -5.06
C LEU A 126 2.83 1.67 -4.51
N LYS A 127 4.16 1.52 -4.34
CA LYS A 127 5.04 2.65 -4.01
C LYS A 127 5.08 3.71 -5.12
N MET A 128 5.08 3.30 -6.39
CA MET A 128 5.03 4.25 -7.52
C MET A 128 3.71 5.02 -7.54
N PHE A 129 2.58 4.37 -7.26
CA PHE A 129 1.29 5.06 -7.11
C PHE A 129 1.30 6.09 -5.98
N ARG A 130 1.92 5.76 -4.83
CA ARG A 130 2.13 6.73 -3.74
C ARG A 130 2.96 7.93 -4.21
N PHE A 131 4.04 7.71 -4.96
CA PHE A 131 4.87 8.78 -5.50
C PHE A 131 4.08 9.70 -6.45
N ILE A 132 3.26 9.13 -7.34
CA ILE A 132 2.39 9.89 -8.23
C ILE A 132 1.40 10.75 -7.43
N LEU A 133 0.77 10.19 -6.40
CA LEU A 133 -0.14 10.93 -5.52
C LEU A 133 0.57 12.08 -4.80
N LEU A 134 1.76 11.84 -4.23
CA LEU A 134 2.53 12.88 -3.54
C LEU A 134 2.89 14.02 -4.49
N ILE A 135 3.42 13.71 -5.68
CA ILE A 135 3.78 14.70 -6.69
C ILE A 135 2.55 15.52 -7.08
N ALA A 136 1.42 14.87 -7.34
CA ALA A 136 0.20 15.57 -7.71
C ALA A 136 -0.32 16.50 -6.60
N VAL A 137 -0.26 16.08 -5.34
CA VAL A 137 -0.61 16.92 -4.18
C VAL A 137 0.33 18.12 -4.06
N ILE A 138 1.62 17.94 -4.30
CA ILE A 138 2.62 19.03 -4.23
C ILE A 138 2.33 20.12 -5.26
N PHE A 139 1.96 19.75 -6.49
CA PHE A 139 1.73 20.72 -7.56
C PHE A 139 0.33 21.34 -7.57
N ALA A 140 -0.71 20.57 -7.23
CA ALA A 140 -2.10 20.98 -7.42
C ALA A 140 -3.01 20.70 -6.21
N GLY A 141 -2.45 20.34 -5.05
CA GLY A 141 -3.18 20.15 -3.81
C GLY A 141 -4.34 19.14 -3.93
N LEU A 142 -5.55 19.57 -3.55
CA LEU A 142 -6.77 18.76 -3.61
C LEU A 142 -7.12 18.29 -5.02
N TRP A 143 -7.04 19.19 -6.01
CA TRP A 143 -7.35 18.86 -7.39
C TRP A 143 -6.34 17.87 -7.97
N GLY A 144 -5.06 18.03 -7.61
CA GLY A 144 -4.00 17.08 -7.95
C GLY A 144 -4.25 15.69 -7.36
N PHE A 145 -4.62 15.62 -6.08
CA PHE A 145 -4.95 14.36 -5.42
C PHE A 145 -6.11 13.63 -6.12
N LEU A 146 -7.21 14.34 -6.40
CA LEU A 146 -8.37 13.76 -7.07
C LEU A 146 -8.04 13.28 -8.49
N ALA A 147 -7.27 14.06 -9.25
CA ALA A 147 -6.83 13.69 -10.58
C ALA A 147 -5.91 12.46 -10.57
N ALA A 148 -4.93 12.41 -9.67
CA ALA A 148 -4.03 11.27 -9.51
C ALA A 148 -4.76 10.02 -9.01
N PHE A 149 -5.71 10.17 -8.09
CA PHE A 149 -6.55 9.07 -7.63
C PHE A 149 -7.39 8.48 -8.77
N LEU A 150 -8.04 9.34 -9.55
CA LEU A 150 -8.82 8.90 -10.72
C LEU A 150 -7.91 8.24 -11.77
N PHE A 151 -6.72 8.78 -12.00
CA PHE A 151 -5.74 8.21 -12.91
C PHE A 151 -5.30 6.81 -12.47
N ILE A 152 -4.95 6.62 -11.20
CA ILE A 152 -4.56 5.31 -10.66
C ILE A 152 -5.72 4.32 -10.78
N PHE A 153 -6.93 4.75 -10.44
CA PHE A 153 -8.13 3.90 -10.55
C PHE A 153 -8.38 3.45 -12.00
N LEU A 154 -8.29 4.38 -12.95
CA LEU A 154 -8.46 4.10 -14.37
C LEU A 154 -7.34 3.19 -14.90
N TRP A 155 -6.09 3.43 -14.50
CA TRP A 155 -4.95 2.61 -14.87
C TRP A 155 -5.11 1.16 -14.41
N MET A 156 -5.51 0.96 -13.16
CA MET A 156 -5.77 -0.37 -12.62
C MET A 156 -6.95 -1.06 -13.33
N ALA A 157 -7.99 -0.30 -13.73
CA ALA A 157 -9.15 -0.86 -14.42
C ALA A 157 -8.80 -1.35 -15.84
N LEU A 158 -7.94 -0.59 -16.53
CA LEU A 158 -7.46 -0.90 -17.88
C LEU A 158 -6.40 -2.01 -17.90
N THR A 159 -5.62 -2.14 -16.83
CA THR A 159 -4.57 -3.15 -16.73
C THR A 159 -5.19 -4.54 -16.58
N LYS A 160 -4.87 -5.45 -17.52
CA LYS A 160 -5.27 -6.86 -17.45
C LYS A 160 -4.08 -7.71 -16.99
N SER A 161 -4.29 -8.53 -15.96
CA SER A 161 -3.37 -9.58 -15.52
C SER A 161 -3.96 -10.94 -15.89
N PHE A 162 -3.21 -11.75 -16.65
CA PHE A 162 -3.63 -13.08 -17.12
C PHE A 162 -5.03 -13.11 -17.78
N GLY A 163 -5.35 -12.08 -18.58
CA GLY A 163 -6.63 -11.97 -19.29
C GLY A 163 -7.79 -11.37 -18.46
N VAL A 164 -7.58 -11.11 -17.17
CA VAL A 164 -8.58 -10.57 -16.23
C VAL A 164 -8.17 -9.16 -15.79
N SER A 165 -9.11 -8.23 -15.59
CA SER A 165 -8.76 -6.89 -15.04
C SER A 165 -8.13 -7.01 -13.66
N TYR A 166 -7.15 -6.17 -13.35
CA TYR A 166 -6.52 -6.08 -12.02
C TYR A 166 -7.52 -5.68 -10.93
N LEU A 167 -8.65 -5.05 -11.31
CA LEU A 167 -9.76 -4.71 -10.41
C LEU A 167 -10.73 -5.87 -10.16
N TRP A 168 -10.53 -7.03 -10.78
CA TRP A 168 -11.37 -8.19 -10.48
C TRP A 168 -11.12 -8.62 -9.02
N PRO A 169 -12.16 -8.74 -8.16
CA PRO A 169 -13.57 -9.00 -8.46
C PRO A 169 -14.52 -7.80 -8.30
N ILE A 170 -13.99 -6.58 -8.17
CA ILE A 170 -14.78 -5.34 -8.07
C ILE A 170 -15.35 -4.97 -9.46
N ILE A 171 -14.55 -5.15 -10.51
CA ILE A 171 -14.95 -4.88 -11.91
C ILE A 171 -14.46 -6.03 -12.81
N PRO A 172 -15.35 -6.78 -13.48
CA PRO A 172 -16.80 -6.88 -13.26
C PRO A 172 -17.14 -7.38 -11.85
N PHE A 173 -18.16 -6.81 -11.22
CA PHE A 173 -18.53 -7.10 -9.83
C PHE A 173 -18.99 -8.56 -9.66
N ASN A 174 -18.26 -9.33 -8.85
CA ASN A 174 -18.65 -10.69 -8.46
C ASN A 174 -18.62 -10.80 -6.93
N TYR A 175 -19.80 -10.79 -6.30
CA TYR A 175 -19.95 -10.84 -4.86
C TYR A 175 -19.37 -12.11 -4.23
N GLN A 176 -19.48 -13.26 -4.91
CA GLN A 176 -18.94 -14.53 -4.41
C GLN A 176 -17.41 -14.54 -4.43
N ALA A 177 -16.81 -14.00 -5.49
CA ALA A 177 -15.36 -13.84 -5.60
C ALA A 177 -14.81 -12.76 -4.66
N LEU A 178 -15.55 -11.67 -4.43
CA LEU A 178 -15.18 -10.65 -3.45
C LEU A 178 -15.25 -11.21 -2.03
N LYS A 179 -16.28 -12.00 -1.71
CA LYS A 179 -16.39 -12.71 -0.44
C LYS A 179 -15.25 -13.73 -0.30
N SER A 180 -14.94 -14.52 -1.33
CA SER A 180 -13.83 -15.47 -1.22
C SER A 180 -12.44 -14.81 -1.14
N ALA A 181 -12.25 -13.64 -1.76
CA ALA A 181 -11.03 -12.85 -1.64
C ALA A 181 -10.85 -12.26 -0.23
N VAL A 182 -11.92 -11.72 0.37
CA VAL A 182 -11.89 -11.14 1.73
C VAL A 182 -11.84 -12.23 2.81
N PHE A 183 -12.60 -13.31 2.65
CA PHE A 183 -12.70 -14.39 3.64
C PHE A 183 -11.66 -15.51 3.45
N SER A 184 -10.78 -15.40 2.45
CA SER A 184 -9.79 -16.41 2.01
C SER A 184 -10.40 -17.74 1.55
N GLN A 185 -9.78 -18.38 0.55
CA GLN A 185 -10.19 -19.68 -0.01
C GLN A 185 -10.22 -20.82 1.02
N SER A 186 -9.54 -20.68 2.17
CA SER A 186 -9.51 -21.70 3.23
C SER A 186 -10.80 -21.80 4.05
N VAL A 187 -11.72 -20.83 3.93
CA VAL A 187 -12.90 -20.72 4.81
C VAL A 187 -14.20 -21.16 4.15
N LEU A 188 -14.29 -21.06 2.83
CA LEU A 188 -15.53 -21.29 2.08
C LEU A 188 -15.58 -22.63 1.36
N ASP A 189 -14.58 -23.50 1.54
CA ASP A 189 -14.44 -24.76 0.80
C ASP A 189 -14.56 -24.59 -0.73
N LEU A 190 -14.14 -23.41 -1.21
CA LEU A 190 -14.07 -23.05 -2.63
C LEU A 190 -12.71 -23.40 -3.22
N SER A 191 -11.90 -24.20 -2.52
CA SER A 191 -10.66 -24.81 -3.02
C SER A 191 -10.91 -25.60 -4.31
N HIS A 192 -12.10 -26.20 -4.40
CA HIS A 192 -12.56 -27.03 -5.50
C HIS A 192 -13.10 -26.23 -6.70
N VAL A 193 -13.43 -24.94 -6.57
CA VAL A 193 -14.07 -24.18 -7.65
C VAL A 193 -13.08 -23.18 -8.26
N ARG A 194 -12.89 -23.24 -9.58
CA ARG A 194 -12.02 -22.31 -10.31
C ARG A 194 -12.67 -20.92 -10.40
N PRO A 195 -11.90 -19.83 -10.27
CA PRO A 195 -12.44 -18.49 -10.43
C PRO A 195 -13.08 -18.29 -11.81
N GLU A 196 -14.32 -17.81 -11.84
CA GLU A 196 -15.08 -17.56 -13.09
C GLU A 196 -14.40 -16.58 -14.05
N ALA A 197 -13.46 -15.79 -13.53
CA ALA A 197 -12.61 -14.86 -14.26
C ALA A 197 -11.92 -15.47 -15.49
N TYR A 198 -11.51 -16.73 -15.40
CA TYR A 198 -10.64 -17.37 -16.38
C TYR A 198 -11.39 -18.06 -17.54
N ARG A 199 -12.73 -17.93 -17.61
CA ARG A 199 -13.59 -18.62 -18.63
C ARG A 199 -13.13 -20.06 -18.89
N VAL A 200 -12.92 -20.80 -17.80
CA VAL A 200 -12.44 -22.19 -17.84
C VAL A 200 -13.52 -23.12 -18.39
N GLN A 201 -13.11 -24.12 -19.17
CA GLN A 201 -14.01 -25.17 -19.68
C GLN A 201 -14.51 -26.08 -18.54
N ASP A 202 -13.64 -26.34 -17.57
CA ASP A 202 -13.95 -27.11 -16.36
C ASP A 202 -14.02 -26.18 -15.15
N LYS A 203 -15.14 -26.22 -14.44
CA LYS A 203 -15.40 -25.36 -13.28
C LYS A 203 -14.73 -25.88 -12.02
N ASP A 204 -14.45 -27.18 -11.97
CA ASP A 204 -13.87 -27.81 -10.78
C ASP A 204 -12.35 -27.94 -10.93
N ARG A 205 -11.67 -27.77 -9.81
CA ARG A 205 -10.21 -27.80 -9.70
C ARG A 205 -9.71 -29.23 -9.51
N MET A 206 -10.52 -30.10 -8.89
CA MET A 206 -10.32 -31.54 -8.75
C MET A 206 -11.67 -32.25 -8.93
N VAL A 207 -11.66 -33.43 -9.58
CA VAL A 207 -12.81 -34.33 -9.65
C VAL A 207 -13.14 -34.79 -8.23
N LYS A 208 -14.42 -34.86 -7.86
CA LYS A 208 -14.83 -35.39 -6.54
C LYS A 208 -14.56 -36.89 -6.51
N GLU A 209 -13.90 -37.37 -5.46
CA GLU A 209 -13.70 -38.82 -5.22
C GLU A 209 -15.03 -39.59 -5.16
N ASP A 210 -16.14 -38.92 -4.82
CA ASP A 210 -17.50 -39.53 -4.79
C ASP A 210 -18.05 -39.92 -6.18
N ASP A 211 -17.47 -39.40 -7.27
CA ASP A 211 -17.90 -39.71 -8.64
C ASP A 211 -17.17 -40.94 -9.23
N GLU A 212 -16.06 -41.40 -8.62
CA GLU A 212 -15.33 -42.63 -9.03
C GLU A 212 -15.96 -43.91 -8.48
N GLU A 213 -16.78 -43.84 -7.41
CA GLU A 213 -17.39 -45.03 -6.80
C GLU A 213 -18.68 -45.49 -7.51
N ASN A 214 -19.11 -44.79 -8.57
CA ASN A 214 -20.34 -45.07 -9.33
C ASN A 214 -20.13 -45.38 -10.83
N GLU A 215 -18.89 -45.64 -11.27
CA GLU A 215 -18.58 -46.25 -12.59
C GLU A 215 -18.06 -47.69 -12.45
#